data_AF-A0A2G9Z304-F1
#
_entry.id   AF-A0A2G9Z304-F1
#
_cell.length_a   1.000
_cell.length_b   1.000
_cell.length_c   1.000
_cell.angle_alpha   90.00
_cell.angle_beta   90.00
_cell.angle_gamma   90.00
#
_symmetry.space_group_name_H-M   'P 1'
#
loop_
_entity.id
_entity.type
_entity.pdbx_description
1 polymer ?
#
loop_
_entity_poly.entity_id
_entity_poly.type
_entity_poly.pdbx_seq_one_letter_code
_entity_poly.pdbx_strand_id
1 'polypeptide(L)'
;KFFSSADEKLFGQNYFMNPEKSQNIEQPESQIEGSINLDTLSFSFCENDLVRNFYDEKLRELEDKTKWLQENKEKLERNKDKIAKAVEDGLIADAEPKTIWQFQVDKAKKGQERVVAIKSELESHVDEIKNEVAKRLGKFLPDWSPDQTKIVFTINEKADFCIDRDTITVDLGRLLFEQDSTEKVNEGVAHEVFHRWMSEESEWSDSEQDEVSDQALKESVIFKTVDEGLAVLISGQSLEEHHIKQGRDFAGYTKESFESFNNFLSENDRERLEKIKNEEFQNMGHFYVVGNEVVKIVLQHEGIEKFKKLIIDARNNPSVFLQRYSEICDEDNKLPKINS
;
A
#
# COMPACT_ATOMS: atom_id res chain seq x y z
N LYS A 1 19.20 19.60 -23.54
CA LYS A 1 18.32 20.73 -23.93
C LYS A 1 17.16 20.15 -24.73
N PHE A 2 15.99 19.98 -24.13
CA PHE A 2 14.67 20.16 -24.74
C PHE A 2 13.62 19.84 -23.66
N PHE A 3 13.19 20.89 -22.96
CA PHE A 3 11.81 21.03 -22.50
C PHE A 3 11.23 22.15 -23.36
N SER A 4 10.01 21.97 -23.87
CA SER A 4 9.11 23.10 -24.12
C SER A 4 7.68 22.66 -23.85
N SER A 5 7.06 23.38 -22.93
CA SER A 5 5.64 23.47 -22.65
C SER A 5 4.78 23.76 -23.89
N ALA A 6 3.61 23.12 -23.98
CA ALA A 6 2.29 23.71 -24.26
C ALA A 6 1.38 22.64 -24.91
N ASP A 7 0.33 22.21 -24.21
CA ASP A 7 -1.03 22.66 -24.57
C ASP A 7 -2.07 22.07 -23.60
N GLU A 8 -2.73 22.99 -22.90
CA GLU A 8 -3.99 22.77 -22.20
C GLU A 8 -5.15 22.68 -23.20
N LYS A 9 -6.22 22.01 -22.73
CA LYS A 9 -7.62 21.98 -23.21
C LYS A 9 -7.97 20.91 -24.24
N LEU A 10 -8.71 19.91 -23.76
CA LEU A 10 -10.07 19.64 -24.25
C LEU A 10 -10.83 18.74 -23.25
N PHE A 11 -11.77 19.35 -22.53
CA PHE A 11 -12.80 18.68 -21.73
C PHE A 11 -13.88 18.09 -22.63
N GLY A 12 -14.46 16.96 -22.20
CA GLY A 12 -15.68 16.38 -22.74
C GLY A 12 -16.43 15.57 -21.69
N GLN A 13 -17.14 16.29 -20.81
CA GLN A 13 -18.30 15.94 -19.97
C GLN A 13 -18.70 14.45 -19.82
N ASN A 14 -18.81 13.97 -18.57
CA ASN A 14 -20.09 13.50 -18.01
C ASN A 14 -20.05 13.17 -16.50
N TYR A 15 -21.13 13.57 -15.83
CA TYR A 15 -21.59 13.29 -14.45
C TYR A 15 -20.83 13.88 -13.25
N PHE A 16 -21.29 15.07 -12.87
CA PHE A 16 -21.17 15.66 -11.54
C PHE A 16 -21.75 14.76 -10.45
N MET A 17 -20.89 14.24 -9.58
CA MET A 17 -21.21 14.15 -8.16
C MET A 17 -20.66 15.42 -7.50
N ASN A 18 -21.50 16.07 -6.71
CA ASN A 18 -21.34 17.40 -6.15
C ASN A 18 -20.11 17.50 -5.22
N PRO A 19 -19.03 18.25 -5.54
CA PRO A 19 -17.88 18.41 -4.66
C PRO A 19 -18.03 19.67 -3.80
N GLU A 20 -19.19 19.85 -3.17
CA GLU A 20 -19.42 20.95 -2.23
C GLU A 20 -19.59 20.41 -0.81
N LYS A 21 -18.43 20.11 -0.21
CA LYS A 21 -18.02 20.37 1.19
C LYS A 21 -16.85 19.45 1.55
N SER A 22 -15.71 19.63 0.89
CA SER A 22 -14.44 19.46 1.60
C SER A 22 -14.33 20.64 2.57
N GLN A 23 -15.05 20.54 3.70
CA GLN A 23 -14.78 21.43 4.81
C GLN A 23 -13.33 21.18 5.19
N ASN A 24 -12.49 22.20 5.03
CA ASN A 24 -11.27 22.34 5.81
C ASN A 24 -11.69 22.08 7.26
N ILE A 25 -11.39 20.89 7.76
CA ILE A 25 -11.45 20.61 9.19
C ILE A 25 -10.32 21.47 9.76
N GLU A 26 -10.65 22.71 10.15
CA GLU A 26 -9.80 23.50 11.03
C GLU A 26 -9.56 22.64 12.26
N GLN A 27 -8.34 22.12 12.38
CA GLN A 27 -7.95 21.31 13.52
C GLN A 27 -7.93 22.22 14.76
N PRO A 28 -8.75 21.96 15.79
CA PRO A 28 -8.60 22.68 17.03
C PRO A 28 -7.23 22.33 17.64
N GLU A 29 -6.41 23.35 17.81
CA GLU A 29 -5.12 23.31 18.52
C GLU A 29 -5.34 22.96 20.00
N SER A 30 -5.46 21.67 20.28
CA SER A 30 -5.02 21.06 21.54
C SER A 30 -4.91 19.55 21.36
N GLN A 31 -4.03 19.11 20.47
CA GLN A 31 -3.74 17.70 20.30
C GLN A 31 -2.81 17.24 21.44
N ILE A 32 -3.30 16.32 22.25
CA ILE A 32 -2.41 15.36 22.90
C ILE A 32 -1.92 14.46 21.75
N GLU A 33 -0.82 14.87 21.11
CA GLU A 33 -0.03 13.97 20.25
C GLU A 33 0.54 12.89 21.19
N GLY A 34 0.29 11.61 20.87
CA GLY A 34 1.01 10.54 21.53
C GLY A 34 2.49 10.70 21.23
N SER A 35 3.33 10.58 22.26
CA SER A 35 4.79 10.55 22.14
C SER A 35 5.21 9.21 21.55
N ILE A 36 5.22 9.12 20.22
CA ILE A 36 5.81 7.97 19.51
C ILE A 36 7.32 8.15 19.47
N ASN A 37 8.04 7.26 20.15
CA ASN A 37 9.50 7.28 20.19
C ASN A 37 10.08 6.17 19.31
N LEU A 38 10.67 6.56 18.17
CA LEU A 38 11.29 5.67 17.19
C LEU A 38 12.82 5.64 17.25
N ASP A 39 13.44 6.13 18.34
CA ASP A 39 14.90 6.15 18.50
C ASP A 39 15.48 4.73 18.47
N THR A 40 14.73 3.75 18.97
CA THR A 40 15.07 2.32 18.99
C THR A 40 15.03 1.65 17.61
N LEU A 41 14.39 2.27 16.61
CA LEU A 41 14.39 1.73 15.24
C LEU A 41 15.79 1.81 14.64
N SER A 42 16.29 0.68 14.14
CA SER A 42 17.55 0.64 13.39
C SER A 42 17.30 0.63 11.89
N PHE A 43 18.02 1.46 11.14
CA PHE A 43 17.99 1.51 9.69
C PHE A 43 19.27 0.88 9.15
N SER A 44 19.15 -0.02 8.18
CA SER A 44 20.29 -0.64 7.50
C SER A 44 20.08 -0.68 6.01
N PHE A 45 21.14 -0.48 5.25
CA PHE A 45 21.10 -0.41 3.80
C PHE A 45 22.06 -1.43 3.21
N CYS A 46 21.66 -2.07 2.11
CA CYS A 46 22.54 -2.98 1.39
C CYS A 46 23.74 -2.23 0.78
N GLU A 47 24.86 -2.91 0.62
CA GLU A 47 26.07 -2.32 0.05
C GLU A 47 25.88 -1.86 -1.40
N ASN A 48 26.55 -0.77 -1.79
CA ASN A 48 26.48 -0.26 -3.17
C ASN A 48 26.89 -1.33 -4.21
N ASP A 49 27.88 -2.17 -3.88
CA ASP A 49 28.31 -3.24 -4.78
C ASP A 49 27.25 -4.33 -4.97
N LEU A 50 26.36 -4.57 -3.98
CA LEU A 50 25.21 -5.45 -4.16
C LEU A 50 24.22 -4.87 -5.18
N VAL A 51 23.93 -3.57 -5.09
CA VAL A 51 23.07 -2.89 -6.06
C VAL A 51 23.68 -2.96 -7.47
N ARG A 52 24.98 -2.67 -7.61
CA ARG A 52 25.67 -2.73 -8.90
C ARG A 52 25.66 -4.13 -9.48
N ASN A 53 26.05 -5.13 -8.70
CA ASN A 53 26.09 -6.52 -9.15
C ASN A 53 24.71 -7.01 -9.61
N PHE A 54 23.64 -6.63 -8.91
CA PHE A 54 22.27 -6.95 -9.30
C PHE A 54 21.93 -6.39 -10.69
N TYR A 55 22.20 -5.10 -10.93
CA TYR A 55 21.92 -4.49 -12.24
C TYR A 55 22.86 -5.00 -13.35
N ASP A 56 24.12 -5.29 -13.05
CA ASP A 56 25.05 -5.92 -13.99
C ASP A 56 24.59 -7.34 -14.40
N GLU A 57 24.01 -8.11 -13.47
CA GLU A 57 23.37 -9.39 -13.78
C GLU A 57 22.13 -9.22 -14.66
N LYS A 58 21.22 -8.28 -14.33
CA LYS A 58 20.06 -7.95 -15.18
C LYS A 58 20.49 -7.53 -16.60
N LEU A 59 21.55 -6.74 -16.72
CA LEU A 59 22.08 -6.33 -18.02
C LEU A 59 22.62 -7.52 -18.81
N ARG A 60 23.36 -8.44 -18.16
CA ARG A 60 23.84 -9.67 -18.79
C ARG A 60 22.70 -10.57 -19.27
N GLU A 61 21.61 -10.68 -18.51
CA GLU A 61 20.40 -11.40 -18.94
C GLU A 61 19.76 -10.77 -20.19
N LEU A 62 19.92 -9.45 -20.35
CA LEU A 62 19.34 -8.68 -21.44
C LEU A 62 20.27 -8.57 -22.67
N GLU A 63 21.54 -9.02 -22.60
CA GLU A 63 22.52 -8.90 -23.69
C GLU A 63 22.07 -9.62 -24.96
N ASP A 64 21.60 -10.87 -24.84
CA ASP A 64 21.04 -11.62 -25.97
C ASP A 64 19.54 -11.36 -26.08
N LYS A 65 19.22 -10.31 -26.84
CA LYS A 65 17.85 -9.95 -27.18
C LYS A 65 17.03 -11.13 -27.74
N THR A 66 17.63 -11.96 -28.61
CA THR A 66 16.88 -13.04 -29.27
C THR A 66 16.49 -14.10 -28.26
N LYS A 67 17.45 -14.51 -27.43
CA LYS A 67 17.21 -15.43 -26.32
C LYS A 67 16.19 -14.86 -25.34
N TRP A 68 16.33 -13.59 -24.93
CA TRP A 68 15.41 -12.94 -24.00
C TRP A 68 13.97 -12.93 -24.53
N LEU A 69 13.77 -12.56 -25.80
CA LEU A 69 12.45 -12.55 -26.44
C LEU A 69 11.84 -13.95 -26.51
N GLN A 70 12.65 -14.96 -26.80
CA GLN A 70 12.19 -16.35 -26.84
C GLN A 70 11.76 -16.84 -25.45
N GLU A 71 12.54 -16.55 -24.42
CA GLU A 71 12.27 -16.95 -23.02
C GLU A 71 11.09 -16.19 -22.40
N ASN A 72 10.85 -14.95 -22.84
CA ASN A 72 9.79 -14.09 -22.28
C ASN A 72 8.50 -14.06 -23.11
N LYS A 73 8.41 -14.79 -24.23
CA LYS A 73 7.25 -14.76 -25.14
C LYS A 73 5.91 -14.98 -24.42
N GLU A 74 5.80 -16.03 -23.61
CA GLU A 74 4.57 -16.33 -22.86
C GLU A 74 4.26 -15.28 -21.80
N LYS A 75 5.30 -14.74 -21.14
CA LYS A 75 5.15 -13.70 -20.13
C LYS A 75 4.62 -12.41 -20.76
N LEU A 76 5.10 -12.04 -21.95
CA LEU A 76 4.61 -10.87 -22.68
C LEU A 76 3.13 -11.04 -23.06
N GLU A 77 2.73 -12.21 -23.58
CA GLU A 77 1.32 -12.47 -23.90
C GLU A 77 0.42 -12.41 -22.64
N ARG A 78 0.85 -13.04 -21.54
CA ARG A 78 0.12 -13.01 -20.26
C ARG A 78 -0.05 -11.60 -19.69
N ASN A 79 0.82 -10.65 -20.04
CA ASN A 79 0.81 -9.29 -19.52
C ASN A 79 0.42 -8.24 -20.57
N LYS A 80 -0.20 -8.63 -21.68
CA LYS A 80 -0.53 -7.72 -22.78
C LYS A 80 -1.35 -6.50 -22.36
N ASP A 81 -2.28 -6.67 -21.42
CA ASP A 81 -3.13 -5.56 -20.96
C ASP A 81 -2.33 -4.56 -20.12
N LYS A 82 -1.41 -5.05 -19.28
CA LYS A 82 -0.47 -4.20 -18.53
C LYS A 82 0.51 -3.48 -19.46
N ILE A 83 0.95 -4.15 -20.53
CA ILE A 83 1.82 -3.56 -21.55
C ILE A 83 1.05 -2.47 -22.31
N ALA A 84 -0.18 -2.73 -22.74
CA ALA A 84 -1.02 -1.75 -23.43
C ALA A 84 -1.24 -0.51 -22.55
N LYS A 85 -1.47 -0.72 -21.25
CA LYS A 85 -1.59 0.37 -20.28
C LYS A 85 -0.29 1.18 -20.16
N ALA A 86 0.86 0.51 -20.06
CA ALA A 86 2.15 1.20 -20.02
C ALA A 86 2.45 2.01 -21.31
N VAL A 87 1.91 1.61 -22.46
CA VAL A 87 1.99 2.41 -23.70
C VAL A 87 1.08 3.63 -23.62
N GLU A 88 -0.16 3.46 -23.17
CA GLU A 88 -1.12 4.55 -22.96
C GLU A 88 -0.56 5.62 -22.01
N ASP A 89 0.10 5.18 -20.94
CA ASP A 89 0.72 6.05 -19.93
C ASP A 89 2.06 6.67 -20.41
N GLY A 90 2.51 6.33 -21.61
CA GLY A 90 3.76 6.86 -22.20
C GLY A 90 5.04 6.33 -21.56
N LEU A 91 4.97 5.25 -20.76
CA LEU A 91 6.13 4.62 -20.14
C LEU A 91 6.98 3.84 -21.15
N ILE A 92 6.31 3.24 -22.15
CA ILE A 92 6.93 2.57 -23.29
C ILE A 92 6.30 3.08 -24.60
N ALA A 93 7.09 3.16 -25.66
CA ALA A 93 6.63 3.80 -26.91
C ALA A 93 5.53 2.99 -27.64
N ASP A 94 5.61 1.66 -27.57
CA ASP A 94 4.66 0.73 -28.17
C ASP A 94 4.76 -0.65 -27.48
N ALA A 95 3.79 -1.52 -27.80
CA ALA A 95 3.69 -2.87 -27.25
C ALA A 95 4.58 -3.89 -27.99
N GLU A 96 5.45 -3.46 -28.91
CA GLU A 96 6.30 -4.39 -29.64
C GLU A 96 7.30 -5.05 -28.69
N PRO A 97 7.51 -6.37 -28.75
CA PRO A 97 8.44 -7.07 -27.86
C PRO A 97 9.85 -6.47 -27.85
N LYS A 98 10.31 -5.93 -28.99
CA LYS A 98 11.60 -5.23 -29.10
C LYS A 98 11.63 -3.95 -28.25
N THR A 99 10.56 -3.18 -28.24
CA THR A 99 10.45 -1.93 -27.48
C THR A 99 10.41 -2.23 -25.99
N ILE A 100 9.68 -3.27 -25.59
CA ILE A 100 9.64 -3.74 -24.21
C ILE A 100 11.03 -4.21 -23.75
N TRP A 101 11.74 -4.99 -24.56
CA TRP A 101 13.12 -5.38 -24.27
C TRP A 101 14.04 -4.16 -24.11
N GLN A 102 13.95 -3.18 -25.03
CA GLN A 102 14.75 -1.96 -24.95
C GLN A 102 14.43 -1.16 -23.67
N PHE A 103 13.16 -1.09 -23.29
CA PHE A 103 12.75 -0.49 -22.02
C PHE A 103 13.37 -1.22 -20.81
N GLN A 104 13.43 -2.55 -20.81
CA GLN A 104 14.11 -3.30 -19.74
C GLN A 104 15.60 -3.00 -19.69
N VAL A 105 16.27 -2.89 -20.84
CA VAL A 105 17.69 -2.48 -20.93
C VAL A 105 17.88 -1.10 -20.36
N ASP A 106 17.04 -0.14 -20.76
CA ASP A 106 17.14 1.25 -20.31
C ASP A 106 16.83 1.37 -18.81
N LYS A 107 15.83 0.62 -18.32
CA LYS A 107 15.50 0.50 -16.89
C LYS A 107 16.68 -0.05 -16.10
N ALA A 108 17.34 -1.11 -16.58
CA ALA A 108 18.48 -1.69 -15.88
C ALA A 108 19.68 -0.74 -15.85
N LYS A 109 20.00 -0.08 -16.97
CA LYS A 109 21.10 0.91 -17.05
C LYS A 109 20.87 2.10 -16.12
N LYS A 110 19.69 2.71 -16.19
CA LYS A 110 19.34 3.87 -15.34
C LYS A 110 19.13 3.47 -13.89
N GLY A 111 18.64 2.25 -13.67
CA GLY A 111 18.31 1.70 -12.36
C GLY A 111 19.51 1.69 -11.43
N GLN A 112 20.66 1.24 -11.90
CA GLN A 112 21.88 1.19 -11.11
C GLN A 112 22.26 2.54 -10.50
N GLU A 113 22.42 3.58 -11.32
CA GLU A 113 22.82 4.91 -10.85
C GLU A 113 21.74 5.55 -9.97
N ARG A 114 20.48 5.43 -10.39
CA ARG A 114 19.35 6.05 -9.68
C ARG A 114 19.10 5.39 -8.33
N VAL A 115 19.17 4.06 -8.23
CA VAL A 115 18.98 3.34 -6.96
C VAL A 115 20.11 3.65 -5.98
N VAL A 116 21.36 3.75 -6.43
CA VAL A 116 22.47 4.19 -5.57
C VAL A 116 22.25 5.62 -5.08
N ALA A 117 21.72 6.51 -5.93
CA ALA A 117 21.38 7.87 -5.53
C ALA A 117 20.23 7.90 -4.51
N ILE A 118 19.14 7.17 -4.74
CA ILE A 118 18.01 7.03 -3.80
C ILE A 118 18.50 6.49 -2.46
N LYS A 119 19.30 5.41 -2.47
CA LYS A 119 19.91 4.86 -1.24
C LYS A 119 20.67 5.94 -0.47
N SER A 120 21.55 6.69 -1.15
CA SER A 120 22.36 7.73 -0.51
C SER A 120 21.50 8.86 0.06
N GLU A 121 20.43 9.23 -0.64
CA GLU A 121 19.43 10.21 -0.19
C GLU A 121 18.73 9.73 1.09
N LEU A 122 18.19 8.51 1.08
CA LEU A 122 17.50 7.92 2.24
C LEU A 122 18.43 7.74 3.44
N GLU A 123 19.68 7.30 3.21
CA GLU A 123 20.71 7.21 4.26
C GLU A 123 20.95 8.56 4.95
N SER A 124 20.92 9.65 4.19
CA SER A 124 21.11 11.00 4.74
C SER A 124 19.88 11.58 5.46
N HIS A 125 18.70 11.01 5.25
CA HIS A 125 17.42 11.49 5.80
C HIS A 125 16.80 10.53 6.84
N VAL A 126 17.56 9.59 7.41
CA VAL A 126 17.02 8.62 8.39
C VAL A 126 16.28 9.30 9.55
N ASP A 127 16.86 10.36 10.14
CA ASP A 127 16.23 11.07 11.26
C ASP A 127 14.94 11.80 10.83
N GLU A 128 14.91 12.33 9.62
CA GLU A 128 13.72 12.97 9.06
C GLU A 128 12.60 11.95 8.82
N ILE A 129 12.96 10.77 8.28
CA ILE A 129 12.03 9.66 8.09
C ILE A 129 11.45 9.22 9.45
N LYS A 130 12.29 9.04 10.47
CA LYS A 130 11.82 8.70 11.83
C LYS A 130 10.84 9.73 12.36
N ASN A 131 11.16 11.02 12.24
CA ASN A 131 10.31 12.10 12.76
C ASN A 131 8.96 12.15 12.03
N GLU A 132 8.94 12.01 10.71
CA GLU A 132 7.69 12.04 9.93
C GLU A 132 6.83 10.81 10.20
N VAL A 133 7.43 9.62 10.30
CA VAL A 133 6.73 8.39 10.69
C VAL A 133 6.15 8.51 12.11
N ALA A 134 6.94 9.00 13.07
CA ALA A 134 6.48 9.22 14.44
C ALA A 134 5.30 10.20 14.51
N LYS A 135 5.35 11.29 13.74
CA LYS A 135 4.27 12.27 13.63
C LYS A 135 3.00 11.67 13.03
N ARG A 136 3.10 10.82 12.01
CA ARG A 136 1.93 10.13 11.43
C ARG A 136 1.26 9.22 12.44
N LEU A 137 2.06 8.39 13.11
CA LEU A 137 1.58 7.47 14.13
C LEU A 137 1.01 8.20 15.35
N GLY A 138 1.67 9.26 15.84
CA GLY A 138 1.31 10.01 17.05
C GLY A 138 -0.01 10.78 16.96
N LYS A 139 -0.52 10.99 15.74
CA LYS A 139 -1.88 11.51 15.51
C LYS A 139 -2.97 10.55 15.96
N PHE A 140 -2.71 9.25 15.97
CA PHE A 140 -3.71 8.20 16.15
C PHE A 140 -3.41 7.25 17.30
N LEU A 141 -2.14 6.99 17.58
CA LEU A 141 -1.71 6.02 18.56
C LEU A 141 -1.45 6.66 19.94
N PRO A 142 -1.58 5.88 21.03
CA PRO A 142 -1.09 6.30 22.34
C PRO A 142 0.44 6.37 22.35
N ASP A 143 1.01 6.88 23.44
CA ASP A 143 2.47 6.83 23.68
C ASP A 143 2.97 5.40 23.49
N TRP A 144 3.97 5.25 22.61
CA TRP A 144 4.50 3.95 22.24
C TRP A 144 5.95 4.07 21.75
N SER A 145 6.72 3.02 21.98
CA SER A 145 8.06 2.88 21.45
C SER A 145 8.25 1.42 21.03
N PRO A 146 8.52 1.14 19.74
CA PRO A 146 8.73 -0.22 19.26
C PRO A 146 9.98 -0.82 19.91
N ASP A 147 9.89 -2.09 20.31
CA ASP A 147 11.07 -2.85 20.74
C ASP A 147 11.75 -3.52 19.54
N GLN A 148 13.05 -3.26 19.38
CA GLN A 148 13.98 -3.98 18.48
C GLN A 148 13.63 -4.04 16.98
N THR A 149 12.65 -3.29 16.50
CA THR A 149 12.27 -3.28 15.08
C THR A 149 13.38 -2.72 14.19
N LYS A 150 13.68 -3.44 13.11
CA LYS A 150 14.70 -3.10 12.12
C LYS A 150 14.05 -2.75 10.79
N ILE A 151 14.58 -1.75 10.11
CA ILE A 151 14.22 -1.39 8.74
C ILE A 151 15.42 -1.67 7.84
N VAL A 152 15.24 -2.56 6.87
CA VAL A 152 16.30 -3.08 6.01
C VAL A 152 16.00 -2.73 4.55
N PHE A 153 16.82 -1.86 3.97
CA PHE A 153 16.74 -1.48 2.57
C PHE A 153 17.58 -2.44 1.72
N THR A 154 16.95 -3.11 0.77
CA THR A 154 17.55 -4.18 -0.05
C THR A 154 17.30 -3.97 -1.54
N ILE A 155 17.73 -4.92 -2.37
CA ILE A 155 17.38 -4.99 -3.80
C ILE A 155 16.52 -6.24 -4.11
N ASN A 156 15.82 -6.75 -3.09
CA ASN A 156 14.95 -7.91 -3.23
C ASN A 156 13.61 -7.49 -3.82
N GLU A 157 13.42 -7.68 -5.12
CA GLU A 157 12.18 -7.36 -5.85
C GLU A 157 10.90 -8.03 -5.29
N LYS A 158 11.03 -8.99 -4.37
CA LYS A 158 9.90 -9.64 -3.69
C LYS A 158 9.50 -8.96 -2.36
N ALA A 159 10.34 -8.07 -1.83
CA ALA A 159 10.14 -7.41 -0.54
C ALA A 159 9.56 -6.01 -0.74
N ASP A 160 8.29 -5.97 -1.10
CA ASP A 160 7.52 -4.74 -1.25
C ASP A 160 6.98 -4.28 0.10
N PHE A 161 7.76 -3.48 0.84
CA PHE A 161 7.42 -3.00 2.19
C PHE A 161 6.76 -4.10 3.01
N CYS A 162 7.53 -5.09 3.43
CA CYS A 162 6.98 -6.23 4.15
C CYS A 162 7.62 -6.36 5.53
N ILE A 163 6.79 -6.55 6.55
CA ILE A 163 7.22 -6.92 7.89
C ILE A 163 7.30 -8.46 8.06
N ASP A 164 8.46 -8.94 8.53
CA ASP A 164 8.66 -10.29 9.06
C ASP A 164 9.15 -10.17 10.49
N ARG A 165 8.27 -10.50 11.46
CA ARG A 165 8.50 -10.36 12.91
C ARG A 165 8.93 -8.96 13.33
N ASP A 166 10.24 -8.76 13.49
CA ASP A 166 10.88 -7.51 13.92
C ASP A 166 11.52 -6.75 12.75
N THR A 167 11.41 -7.25 11.51
CA THR A 167 12.16 -6.73 10.37
C THR A 167 11.24 -6.26 9.26
N ILE A 168 11.25 -4.96 9.01
CA ILE A 168 10.60 -4.30 7.87
C ILE A 168 11.60 -4.26 6.71
N THR A 169 11.26 -4.88 5.58
CA THR A 169 12.14 -4.91 4.40
C THR A 169 11.59 -4.01 3.30
N VAL A 170 12.46 -3.16 2.74
CA VAL A 170 12.14 -2.22 1.66
C VAL A 170 12.98 -2.53 0.43
N ASP A 171 12.35 -2.81 -0.71
CA ASP A 171 13.04 -2.89 -2.00
C ASP A 171 13.34 -1.50 -2.58
N LEU A 172 14.62 -1.15 -2.62
CA LEU A 172 15.09 0.10 -3.23
C LEU A 172 14.80 0.16 -4.73
N GLY A 173 14.74 -0.99 -5.41
CA GLY A 173 14.46 -1.07 -6.85
C GLY A 173 13.05 -0.57 -7.21
N ARG A 174 12.11 -0.69 -6.27
CA ARG A 174 10.74 -0.19 -6.43
C ARG A 174 10.67 1.33 -6.47
N LEU A 175 11.54 2.01 -5.73
CA LEU A 175 11.56 3.48 -5.63
C LEU A 175 12.08 4.17 -6.90
N LEU A 176 12.56 3.40 -7.88
CA LEU A 176 13.17 3.90 -9.12
C LEU A 176 12.30 4.91 -9.88
N PHE A 177 10.98 4.70 -9.87
CA PHE A 177 10.02 5.53 -10.61
C PHE A 177 9.24 6.50 -9.72
N GLU A 178 9.54 6.52 -8.43
CA GLU A 178 8.89 7.43 -7.52
C GLU A 178 9.48 8.84 -7.69
N GLN A 179 8.58 9.82 -7.84
CA GLN A 179 8.96 11.22 -7.96
C GLN A 179 9.58 11.72 -6.65
N ASP A 180 9.03 11.26 -5.52
CA ASP A 180 9.53 11.54 -4.18
C ASP A 180 9.72 10.20 -3.45
N SER A 181 10.94 9.68 -3.51
CA SER A 181 11.29 8.41 -2.85
C SER A 181 11.25 8.52 -1.33
N THR A 182 11.50 9.71 -0.77
CA THR A 182 11.51 9.92 0.68
C THR A 182 10.08 9.88 1.22
N GLU A 183 9.14 10.57 0.59
CA GLU A 183 7.73 10.49 0.97
C GLU A 183 7.17 9.07 0.82
N LYS A 184 7.53 8.37 -0.26
CA LYS A 184 7.10 6.98 -0.45
C LYS A 184 7.62 6.06 0.68
N VAL A 185 8.85 6.29 1.13
CA VAL A 185 9.43 5.57 2.28
C VAL A 185 8.75 5.98 3.58
N ASN A 186 8.42 7.24 3.80
CA ASN A 186 7.67 7.69 4.98
C ASN A 186 6.32 6.98 5.08
N GLU A 187 5.55 6.96 3.98
CA GLU A 187 4.29 6.23 3.89
C GLU A 187 4.46 4.73 4.18
N GLY A 188 5.36 4.07 3.44
CA GLY A 188 5.54 2.61 3.56
C GLY A 188 6.08 2.20 4.93
N VAL A 189 7.06 2.93 5.48
CA VAL A 189 7.57 2.64 6.83
C VAL A 189 6.51 2.90 7.89
N ALA A 190 5.72 3.98 7.79
CA ALA A 190 4.63 4.22 8.74
C ALA A 190 3.57 3.12 8.71
N HIS A 191 3.25 2.60 7.53
CA HIS A 191 2.34 1.48 7.33
C HIS A 191 2.84 0.23 8.07
N GLU A 192 4.07 -0.18 7.81
CA GLU A 192 4.65 -1.40 8.42
C GLU A 192 4.92 -1.25 9.92
N VAL A 193 5.33 -0.05 10.38
CA VAL A 193 5.51 0.22 11.81
C VAL A 193 4.16 0.21 12.55
N PHE A 194 3.06 0.62 11.90
CA PHE A 194 1.72 0.47 12.47
C PHE A 194 1.35 -1.02 12.65
N HIS A 195 1.63 -1.88 11.66
CA HIS A 195 1.42 -3.33 11.82
C HIS A 195 2.26 -3.92 12.97
N ARG A 196 3.47 -3.40 13.19
CA ARG A 196 4.26 -3.77 14.36
C ARG A 196 3.55 -3.43 15.67
N TRP A 197 2.98 -2.22 15.78
CA TRP A 197 2.18 -1.84 16.95
C TRP A 197 0.98 -2.78 17.11
N MET A 198 0.22 -3.04 16.05
CA MET A 198 -0.94 -3.95 16.10
C MET A 198 -0.56 -5.36 16.59
N SER A 199 0.56 -5.91 16.10
CA SER A 199 1.02 -7.28 16.41
C SER A 199 1.70 -7.47 17.77
N GLU A 200 2.13 -6.41 18.46
CA GLU A 200 2.87 -6.55 19.74
C GLU A 200 2.04 -7.18 20.89
N GLU A 201 0.71 -7.02 20.87
CA GLU A 201 -0.20 -7.57 21.88
C GLU A 201 -1.22 -8.55 21.30
N SER A 202 -1.26 -8.72 19.97
CA SER A 202 -2.24 -9.62 19.37
C SER A 202 -1.77 -11.08 19.48
N GLU A 203 -2.60 -11.95 20.04
CA GLU A 203 -2.40 -13.41 19.97
C GLU A 203 -2.66 -13.96 18.55
N TRP A 204 -3.04 -13.09 17.62
CA TRP A 204 -3.32 -13.39 16.22
C TRP A 204 -2.00 -13.58 15.45
N SER A 205 -1.27 -14.65 15.75
CA SER A 205 -0.14 -15.08 14.91
C SER A 205 -0.64 -15.88 13.70
N ASP A 206 -0.13 -15.57 12.51
CA ASP A 206 -0.41 -16.35 11.29
C ASP A 206 0.01 -17.84 11.41
N SER A 207 0.81 -18.18 12.42
CA SER A 207 1.42 -19.50 12.59
C SER A 207 0.56 -20.57 13.28
N GLU A 208 -0.62 -20.24 13.82
CA GLU A 208 -1.52 -21.24 14.45
C GLU A 208 -2.67 -21.68 13.52
N GLN A 209 -2.56 -21.45 12.21
CA GLN A 209 -3.70 -21.55 11.28
C GLN A 209 -3.95 -22.92 10.60
N ASP A 210 -3.33 -24.02 11.04
CA ASP A 210 -3.45 -25.30 10.33
C ASP A 210 -4.78 -26.07 10.58
N GLU A 211 -5.64 -25.65 11.51
CA GLU A 211 -7.01 -26.19 11.69
C GLU A 211 -8.07 -25.11 12.02
N VAL A 212 -8.01 -23.97 11.33
CA VAL A 212 -8.95 -22.86 11.58
C VAL A 212 -10.32 -23.19 11.02
N SER A 213 -11.38 -23.05 11.82
CA SER A 213 -12.77 -23.15 11.34
C SER A 213 -13.08 -22.09 10.28
N ASP A 214 -14.06 -22.32 9.41
CA ASP A 214 -14.42 -21.33 8.37
C ASP A 214 -14.83 -19.97 8.97
N GLN A 215 -15.43 -19.98 10.16
CA GLN A 215 -15.74 -18.77 10.91
C GLN A 215 -14.47 -18.00 11.31
N ALA A 216 -13.47 -18.71 11.82
CA ALA A 216 -12.22 -18.08 12.21
C ALA A 216 -11.37 -17.62 10.99
N LEU A 217 -11.54 -18.26 9.82
CA LEU A 217 -10.99 -17.74 8.56
C LEU A 217 -11.66 -16.41 8.16
N LYS A 218 -12.98 -16.31 8.28
CA LYS A 218 -13.71 -15.05 8.04
C LYS A 218 -13.30 -13.95 9.00
N GLU A 219 -13.19 -14.27 10.29
CA GLU A 219 -12.73 -13.33 11.32
C GLU A 219 -11.30 -12.86 11.05
N SER A 220 -10.41 -13.75 10.61
CA SER A 220 -9.04 -13.39 10.19
C SER A 220 -9.02 -12.43 8.99
N VAL A 221 -9.87 -12.66 7.98
CA VAL A 221 -9.97 -11.74 6.83
C VAL A 221 -10.58 -10.40 7.25
N ILE A 222 -11.60 -10.40 8.10
CA ILE A 222 -12.17 -9.17 8.68
C ILE A 222 -11.10 -8.39 9.44
N PHE A 223 -10.34 -9.07 10.30
CA PHE A 223 -9.20 -8.49 11.03
C PHE A 223 -8.27 -7.80 10.05
N LYS A 224 -7.80 -8.55 9.04
CA LYS A 224 -6.83 -8.05 8.08
C LYS A 224 -7.38 -6.88 7.27
N THR A 225 -8.65 -6.92 6.84
CA THR A 225 -9.30 -5.79 6.14
C THR A 225 -9.26 -4.52 6.98
N VAL A 226 -9.60 -4.60 8.27
CA VAL A 226 -9.56 -3.44 9.17
C VAL A 226 -8.12 -2.97 9.44
N ASP A 227 -7.21 -3.91 9.70
CA ASP A 227 -5.80 -3.64 9.97
C ASP A 227 -5.13 -2.89 8.81
N GLU A 228 -5.26 -3.41 7.58
CA GLU A 228 -4.74 -2.78 6.36
C GLU A 228 -5.42 -1.42 6.09
N GLY A 229 -6.72 -1.30 6.37
CA GLY A 229 -7.46 -0.05 6.26
C GLY A 229 -6.93 1.03 7.20
N LEU A 230 -6.67 0.67 8.46
CA LEU A 230 -6.04 1.56 9.45
C LEU A 230 -4.62 1.92 9.03
N ALA A 231 -3.83 0.94 8.58
CA ALA A 231 -2.46 1.15 8.13
C ALA A 231 -2.39 2.15 6.97
N VAL A 232 -3.26 2.02 5.96
CA VAL A 232 -3.40 2.99 4.85
C VAL A 232 -3.76 4.39 5.37
N LEU A 233 -4.78 4.50 6.23
CA LEU A 233 -5.23 5.78 6.74
C LEU A 233 -4.13 6.49 7.56
N ILE A 234 -3.49 5.76 8.48
CA ILE A 234 -2.50 6.29 9.41
C ILE A 234 -1.20 6.65 8.68
N SER A 235 -0.77 5.80 7.75
CA SER A 235 0.41 6.06 6.92
C SER A 235 0.21 7.21 5.93
N GLY A 236 -1.03 7.60 5.64
CA GLY A 236 -1.35 8.66 4.67
C GLY A 236 -1.30 8.19 3.22
N GLN A 237 -1.22 6.88 2.96
CA GLN A 237 -1.23 6.34 1.61
C GLN A 237 -2.55 6.65 0.88
N SER A 238 -2.45 7.09 -0.38
CA SER A 238 -3.61 7.34 -1.24
C SER A 238 -3.92 6.13 -2.14
N LEU A 239 -4.92 5.33 -1.75
CA LEU A 239 -5.43 4.24 -2.60
C LEU A 239 -6.03 4.78 -3.91
N GLU A 240 -6.64 5.97 -3.88
CA GLU A 240 -7.20 6.60 -5.07
C GLU A 240 -6.08 6.92 -6.07
N GLU A 241 -5.02 7.60 -5.64
CA GLU A 241 -3.88 7.88 -6.52
C GLU A 241 -3.21 6.59 -7.02
N HIS A 242 -3.07 5.58 -6.15
CA HIS A 242 -2.51 4.29 -6.53
C HIS A 242 -3.30 3.64 -7.68
N HIS A 243 -4.64 3.60 -7.58
CA HIS A 243 -5.50 2.97 -8.57
C HIS A 243 -5.67 3.82 -9.84
N ILE A 244 -5.73 5.16 -9.71
CA ILE A 244 -5.73 6.08 -10.85
C ILE A 244 -4.43 5.98 -11.65
N LYS A 245 -3.27 5.86 -10.98
CA LYS A 245 -1.97 5.61 -11.65
C LYS A 245 -1.94 4.28 -12.42
N GLN A 246 -2.80 3.33 -12.06
CA GLN A 246 -3.01 2.09 -12.83
C GLN A 246 -4.11 2.22 -13.90
N GLY A 247 -4.69 3.40 -14.08
CA GLY A 247 -5.82 3.70 -14.96
C GLY A 247 -7.12 3.01 -14.59
N ARG A 248 -7.33 2.74 -13.31
CA ARG A 248 -8.63 2.24 -12.82
C ARG A 248 -9.54 3.42 -12.45
N ASP A 249 -10.82 3.27 -12.74
CA ASP A 249 -11.86 4.11 -12.14
C ASP A 249 -12.00 3.75 -10.66
N PHE A 250 -11.45 4.59 -9.79
CA PHE A 250 -11.43 4.30 -8.35
C PHE A 250 -12.84 4.23 -7.76
N ALA A 251 -13.80 5.04 -8.23
CA ALA A 251 -15.16 5.00 -7.71
C ALA A 251 -15.88 3.69 -8.08
N GLY A 252 -15.74 3.26 -9.33
CA GLY A 252 -16.19 1.94 -9.79
C GLY A 252 -15.52 0.81 -9.00
N TYR A 253 -14.20 0.88 -8.83
CA TYR A 253 -13.42 -0.12 -8.09
C TYR A 253 -13.82 -0.22 -6.61
N THR A 254 -14.09 0.90 -5.94
CA THR A 254 -14.59 0.92 -4.57
C THR A 254 -15.92 0.18 -4.47
N LYS A 255 -16.85 0.43 -5.39
CA LYS A 255 -18.14 -0.28 -5.41
C LYS A 255 -17.95 -1.80 -5.59
N GLU A 256 -17.13 -2.20 -6.55
CA GLU A 256 -16.78 -3.61 -6.79
C GLU A 256 -16.13 -4.25 -5.54
N SER A 257 -15.32 -3.48 -4.81
CA SER A 257 -14.66 -3.94 -3.58
C SER A 257 -15.65 -4.28 -2.46
N PHE A 258 -16.66 -3.43 -2.25
CA PHE A 258 -17.73 -3.72 -1.28
C PHE A 258 -18.61 -4.91 -1.73
N GLU A 259 -18.88 -5.04 -3.02
CA GLU A 259 -19.60 -6.21 -3.56
C GLU A 259 -18.78 -7.50 -3.32
N SER A 260 -17.47 -7.48 -3.58
CA SER A 260 -16.57 -8.61 -3.34
C SER A 260 -16.50 -8.98 -1.86
N PHE A 261 -16.36 -7.99 -0.96
CA PHE A 261 -16.33 -8.23 0.48
C PHE A 261 -17.64 -8.81 1.02
N ASN A 262 -18.79 -8.34 0.53
CA ASN A 262 -20.09 -8.93 0.89
C ASN A 262 -20.25 -10.38 0.36
N ASN A 263 -19.74 -10.66 -0.83
CA ASN A 263 -19.70 -12.02 -1.36
C ASN A 263 -18.80 -12.92 -0.50
N PHE A 264 -17.66 -12.41 -0.02
CA PHE A 264 -16.79 -13.12 0.92
C PHE A 264 -17.51 -13.45 2.23
N LEU A 265 -18.18 -12.48 2.86
CA LEU A 265 -18.88 -12.69 4.13
C LEU A 265 -20.00 -13.74 4.03
N SER A 266 -20.67 -13.81 2.88
CA SER A 266 -21.75 -14.77 2.63
C SER A 266 -21.28 -16.14 2.14
N GLU A 267 -19.99 -16.31 1.80
CA GLU A 267 -19.44 -17.57 1.29
C GLU A 267 -19.31 -18.61 2.41
N ASN A 268 -19.61 -19.87 2.10
CA ASN A 268 -19.50 -21.00 3.04
C ASN A 268 -18.61 -22.14 2.52
N ASP A 269 -18.13 -22.04 1.28
CA ASP A 269 -17.15 -22.97 0.73
C ASP A 269 -15.73 -22.54 1.09
N ARG A 270 -15.02 -23.39 1.84
CA ARG A 270 -13.66 -23.10 2.33
C ARG A 270 -12.65 -22.85 1.21
N GLU A 271 -12.69 -23.66 0.15
CA GLU A 271 -11.76 -23.51 -0.99
C GLU A 271 -11.96 -22.15 -1.66
N ARG A 272 -13.22 -21.73 -1.81
CA ARG A 272 -13.57 -20.41 -2.32
C ARG A 272 -13.21 -19.27 -1.36
N LEU A 273 -13.38 -19.43 -0.04
CA LEU A 273 -12.93 -18.44 0.95
C LEU A 273 -11.41 -18.21 0.87
N GLU A 274 -10.63 -19.29 0.84
CA GLU A 274 -9.17 -19.22 0.72
C GLU A 274 -8.73 -18.60 -0.61
N LYS A 275 -9.43 -18.94 -1.70
CA LYS A 275 -9.17 -18.34 -3.01
C LYS A 275 -9.42 -16.82 -2.98
N ILE A 276 -10.58 -16.40 -2.49
CA ILE A 276 -10.94 -14.98 -2.37
C ILE A 276 -9.92 -14.25 -1.49
N LYS A 277 -9.60 -14.79 -0.29
CA LYS A 277 -8.57 -14.23 0.59
C LYS A 277 -7.26 -13.97 -0.16
N ASN A 278 -6.77 -14.96 -0.92
CA ASN A 278 -5.50 -14.85 -1.61
C ASN A 278 -5.51 -13.92 -2.83
N GLU A 279 -6.66 -13.71 -3.46
CA GLU A 279 -6.81 -12.86 -4.65
C GLU A 279 -7.10 -11.39 -4.26
N GLU A 280 -7.97 -11.16 -3.29
CA GLU A 280 -8.53 -9.83 -2.97
C GLU A 280 -7.58 -8.92 -2.17
N PHE A 281 -6.56 -9.47 -1.51
CA PHE A 281 -5.51 -8.68 -0.83
C PHE A 281 -4.32 -8.34 -1.75
N GLN A 282 -4.21 -8.91 -2.96
CA GLN A 282 -3.04 -8.67 -3.79
C GLN A 282 -2.99 -7.24 -4.33
N ASN A 283 -1.80 -6.63 -4.28
CA ASN A 283 -1.49 -5.31 -4.84
C ASN A 283 -2.44 -4.20 -4.35
N MET A 284 -2.59 -4.06 -3.02
CA MET A 284 -3.54 -3.10 -2.42
C MET A 284 -4.97 -3.30 -2.94
N GLY A 285 -5.40 -4.56 -3.03
CA GLY A 285 -6.64 -4.97 -3.67
C GLY A 285 -7.92 -4.56 -2.93
N HIS A 286 -9.03 -5.18 -3.30
CA HIS A 286 -10.37 -4.82 -2.84
C HIS A 286 -10.49 -4.67 -1.31
N PHE A 287 -9.83 -5.51 -0.52
CA PHE A 287 -9.95 -5.46 0.93
C PHE A 287 -9.17 -4.32 1.58
N TYR A 288 -8.09 -3.80 0.96
CA TYR A 288 -7.49 -2.53 1.37
C TYR A 288 -8.48 -1.37 1.18
N VAL A 289 -9.19 -1.37 0.05
CA VAL A 289 -10.16 -0.32 -0.29
C VAL A 289 -11.33 -0.35 0.69
N VAL A 290 -11.93 -1.52 0.94
CA VAL A 290 -13.03 -1.65 1.91
C VAL A 290 -12.58 -1.22 3.30
N GLY A 291 -11.42 -1.72 3.76
CA GLY A 291 -10.86 -1.34 5.05
C GLY A 291 -10.70 0.16 5.19
N ASN A 292 -10.03 0.81 4.23
CA ASN A 292 -9.77 2.25 4.24
C ASN A 292 -11.05 3.08 4.24
N GLU A 293 -12.05 2.71 3.44
CA GLU A 293 -13.33 3.42 3.38
C GLU A 293 -14.12 3.28 4.69
N VAL A 294 -14.16 2.07 5.26
CA VAL A 294 -14.79 1.82 6.55
C VAL A 294 -14.16 2.69 7.64
N VAL A 295 -12.83 2.68 7.78
CA VAL A 295 -12.16 3.43 8.85
C VAL A 295 -12.28 4.94 8.65
N LYS A 296 -12.26 5.45 7.41
CA LYS A 296 -12.49 6.86 7.11
C LYS A 296 -13.89 7.31 7.51
N ILE A 297 -14.91 6.52 7.19
CA ILE A 297 -16.30 6.83 7.54
C ILE A 297 -16.46 6.85 9.06
N VAL A 298 -15.89 5.86 9.77
CA VAL A 298 -15.91 5.83 11.24
C VAL A 298 -15.17 7.03 11.83
N LEU A 299 -13.99 7.40 11.31
CA LEU A 299 -13.26 8.60 11.74
C LEU A 299 -14.08 9.88 11.55
N GLN A 300 -14.69 10.05 10.38
CA GLN A 300 -15.50 11.22 10.05
C GLN A 300 -16.71 11.34 10.97
N HIS A 301 -17.35 10.22 11.28
CA HIS A 301 -18.53 10.19 12.14
C HIS A 301 -18.21 10.38 13.63
N GLU A 302 -17.19 9.69 14.15
CA GLU A 302 -16.86 9.70 15.57
C GLU A 302 -16.00 10.89 16.01
N GLY A 303 -15.21 11.44 15.08
CA GLY A 303 -14.14 12.38 15.40
C GLY A 303 -12.91 11.68 16.00
N ILE A 304 -11.77 12.38 15.94
CA ILE A 304 -10.45 11.81 16.23
C ILE A 304 -10.32 11.21 17.63
N GLU A 305 -10.85 11.86 18.67
CA GLU A 305 -10.65 11.42 20.06
C GLU A 305 -11.35 10.09 20.39
N LYS A 306 -12.53 9.86 19.81
CA LYS A 306 -13.21 8.57 19.93
C LYS A 306 -12.58 7.53 19.01
N PHE A 307 -12.18 7.93 17.80
CA PHE A 307 -11.49 7.06 16.86
C PHE A 307 -10.20 6.48 17.44
N LYS A 308 -9.38 7.28 18.13
CA LYS A 308 -8.17 6.83 18.86
C LYS A 308 -8.47 5.68 19.83
N LYS A 309 -9.59 5.75 20.57
CA LYS A 309 -10.01 4.68 21.49
C LYS A 309 -10.42 3.43 20.73
N LEU A 310 -11.16 3.58 19.63
CA LEU A 310 -11.55 2.46 18.78
C LEU A 310 -10.35 1.74 18.17
N ILE A 311 -9.27 2.44 17.80
CA ILE A 311 -8.04 1.79 17.31
C ILE A 311 -7.46 0.86 18.39
N ILE A 312 -7.41 1.30 19.65
CA ILE A 312 -6.92 0.50 20.77
C ILE A 312 -7.81 -0.72 20.99
N ASP A 313 -9.14 -0.55 20.94
CA ASP A 313 -10.09 -1.65 21.08
C ASP A 313 -9.96 -2.65 19.92
N ALA A 314 -9.73 -2.16 18.70
CA ALA A 314 -9.60 -2.95 17.49
C ALA A 314 -8.36 -3.85 17.48
N ARG A 315 -7.30 -3.46 18.18
CA ARG A 315 -6.11 -4.30 18.37
C ARG A 315 -6.46 -5.66 19.00
N ASN A 316 -7.45 -5.68 19.88
CA ASN A 316 -7.94 -6.89 20.55
C ASN A 316 -9.16 -7.51 19.87
N ASN A 317 -10.01 -6.67 19.25
CA ASN A 317 -11.21 -7.10 18.57
C ASN A 317 -11.54 -6.18 17.38
N PRO A 318 -11.04 -6.45 16.17
CA PRO A 318 -11.27 -5.58 15.01
C PRO A 318 -12.73 -5.47 14.59
N SER A 319 -13.56 -6.44 14.98
CA SER A 319 -15.00 -6.41 14.69
C SER A 319 -15.68 -5.17 15.26
N VAL A 320 -15.09 -4.48 16.25
CA VAL A 320 -15.60 -3.20 16.76
C VAL A 320 -15.70 -2.13 15.66
N PHE A 321 -14.79 -2.13 14.67
CA PHE A 321 -14.85 -1.20 13.54
C PHE A 321 -16.01 -1.52 12.61
N LEU A 322 -16.20 -2.80 12.26
CA LEU A 322 -17.30 -3.21 11.39
C LEU A 322 -18.65 -3.02 12.07
N GLN A 323 -18.76 -3.32 13.36
CA GLN A 323 -19.96 -3.07 14.13
C GLN A 323 -20.28 -1.56 14.15
N ARG A 324 -19.29 -0.72 14.47
CA ARG A 324 -19.51 0.73 14.50
C ARG A 324 -19.88 1.27 13.13
N TYR A 325 -19.25 0.76 12.08
CA TYR A 325 -19.60 1.09 10.70
C TYR A 325 -21.04 0.72 10.35
N SER A 326 -21.48 -0.49 10.73
CA SER A 326 -22.87 -0.94 10.50
C SER A 326 -23.87 -0.02 11.20
N GLU A 327 -23.60 0.38 12.44
CA GLU A 327 -24.45 1.32 13.19
C GLU A 327 -24.55 2.68 12.45
N ILE A 328 -23.45 3.19 11.90
CA ILE A 328 -23.45 4.42 11.10
C ILE A 328 -24.25 4.25 9.80
N CYS A 329 -24.13 3.11 9.11
CA CYS A 329 -24.88 2.81 7.89
C CYS A 329 -26.40 2.66 8.11
N ASP A 330 -26.83 2.31 9.32
CA ASP A 330 -28.25 2.31 9.68
C ASP A 330 -28.80 3.73 9.88
N GLU A 331 -27.94 4.69 10.23
CA GLU A 331 -28.27 6.11 10.32
C GLU A 331 -28.23 6.82 8.95
N ASP A 332 -27.34 6.40 8.04
CA ASP A 332 -27.22 6.93 6.66
C ASP A 332 -27.32 5.85 5.56
N ASN A 333 -28.50 5.78 4.95
CA ASN A 333 -28.81 4.84 3.86
C ASN A 333 -28.03 5.06 2.55
N LYS A 334 -27.21 6.11 2.43
CA LYS A 334 -26.38 6.34 1.25
C LYS A 334 -25.04 5.62 1.30
N LEU A 335 -24.62 5.17 2.48
CA LEU A 335 -23.34 4.49 2.64
C LEU A 335 -23.41 3.05 2.12
N PRO A 336 -22.31 2.51 1.54
CA PRO A 336 -22.22 1.10 1.19
C PRO A 336 -22.50 0.22 2.41
N LYS A 337 -23.40 -0.76 2.28
CA LYS A 337 -23.70 -1.67 3.40
C LYS A 337 -22.76 -2.87 3.37
N ILE A 338 -22.31 -3.27 4.56
CA ILE A 338 -21.67 -4.56 4.80
C ILE A 338 -22.75 -5.49 5.36
N ASN A 339 -23.07 -6.55 4.62
CA ASN A 339 -24.07 -7.54 4.99
C ASN A 339 -23.38 -8.64 5.83
N SER A 340 -23.15 -8.33 7.11
CA SER A 340 -22.60 -9.28 8.10
C SER A 340 -23.65 -10.25 8.62
#